data_AF-A0A8T8K8B1-F1
#
_entry.id   AF-A0A8T8K8B1-F1
#
_cell.length_a   1.000
_cell.length_b   1.000
_cell.length_c   1.000
_cell.angle_alpha   90.00
_cell.angle_beta   90.00
_cell.angle_gamma   90.00
#
_symmetry.space_group_name_H-M   'P 1'
#
loop_
_entity.id
_entity.type
_entity.pdbx_description
1 polymer ?
#
loop_
_entity_poly.entity_id
_entity_poly.type
_entity_poly.pdbx_seq_one_letter_code
_entity_poly.pdbx_strand_id
1 'polypeptide(L)'
;MLTGKEALELQEKLIIIYKYISQERLMKKFYLDGLEDSLTSPKMDSNLLVKKLIQKEDAPEILKESILALEEIKARFNISEKATDFENIINQENLDYLCRRYGLKDCREIEKLDLSKLINAI
;
A
#
# COMPACT_ATOMS: atom_id res chain seq x y z
N MET A 1 19.87 -6.22 4.32
CA MET A 1 19.38 -5.08 5.13
C MET A 1 19.00 -3.97 4.17
N LEU A 2 17.79 -3.42 4.29
CA LEU A 2 17.35 -2.26 3.50
C LEU A 2 18.14 -1.02 3.91
N THR A 3 18.55 -0.21 2.93
CA THR A 3 18.98 1.17 3.17
C THR A 3 17.77 2.02 3.54
N GLY A 4 17.99 3.17 4.19
CA GLY A 4 16.89 4.08 4.51
C GLY A 4 16.10 4.54 3.28
N LYS A 5 16.77 4.77 2.14
CA LYS A 5 16.11 5.16 0.88
C LYS A 5 15.24 4.03 0.33
N GLU A 6 15.72 2.79 0.40
CA GLU A 6 14.91 1.63 0.00
C GLU A 6 13.73 1.42 0.95
N ALA A 7 13.91 1.65 2.26
CA ALA A 7 12.82 1.59 3.23
C ALA A 7 11.75 2.65 2.96
N LEU A 8 12.15 3.88 2.63
CA LEU A 8 11.23 4.94 2.19
C LEU A 8 10.48 4.54 0.92
N GLU A 9 11.19 4.12 -0.13
CA GLU A 9 10.55 3.71 -1.39
C GLU A 9 9.57 2.56 -1.19
N LEU A 10 9.89 1.63 -0.29
CA LEU A 10 9.04 0.49 0.02
C LEU A 10 7.82 0.91 0.81
N GLN A 11 7.99 1.79 1.79
CA GLN A 11 6.90 2.28 2.62
C GLN A 11 5.89 3.05 1.77
N GLU A 12 6.33 3.98 0.93
CA GLU A 12 5.45 4.74 0.04
C GLU A 12 4.62 3.82 -0.87
N LYS A 13 5.23 2.76 -1.42
CA LYS A 13 4.53 1.72 -2.19
C LYS A 13 3.48 0.99 -1.37
N LEU A 14 3.81 0.59 -0.14
CA LEU A 14 2.84 -0.07 0.76
C LEU A 14 1.69 0.87 1.14
N ILE A 15 1.95 2.18 1.29
CA ILE A 15 0.92 3.19 1.58
C ILE A 15 -0.06 3.31 0.41
N ILE A 16 0.42 3.30 -0.85
CA ILE A 16 -0.47 3.28 -2.03
C ILE A 16 -1.39 2.05 -1.96
N ILE A 17 -0.84 0.88 -1.64
CA ILE A 17 -1.62 -0.36 -1.55
C ILE A 17 -2.64 -0.31 -0.42
N TYR A 18 -2.23 0.15 0.76
CA TYR A 18 -3.11 0.30 1.90
C TYR A 18 -4.28 1.22 1.60
N LYS A 19 -4.00 2.41 1.04
CA LYS A 19 -5.04 3.38 0.69
C LYS A 19 -6.01 2.84 -0.36
N TYR A 20 -5.50 2.12 -1.37
CA TYR A 20 -6.35 1.45 -2.36
C TYR A 20 -7.26 0.40 -1.73
N ILE A 21 -6.73 -0.52 -0.91
CA ILE A 21 -7.52 -1.56 -0.25
C ILE A 21 -8.58 -0.95 0.66
N SER A 22 -8.21 0.08 1.44
CA SER A 22 -9.14 0.78 2.32
C SER A 22 -10.27 1.45 1.52
N GLN A 23 -9.96 2.08 0.39
CA GLN A 23 -10.96 2.67 -0.51
C GLN A 23 -11.88 1.60 -1.11
N GLU A 24 -11.33 0.49 -1.62
CA GLU A 24 -12.12 -0.62 -2.18
C GLU A 24 -13.04 -1.26 -1.15
N ARG A 25 -12.55 -1.47 0.07
CA ARG A 25 -13.35 -2.04 1.17
C ARG A 25 -14.46 -1.09 1.62
N LEU A 26 -14.16 0.20 1.74
CA LEU A 26 -15.18 1.22 2.06
C LEU A 26 -16.23 1.28 0.95
N MET A 27 -15.81 1.30 -0.32
CA MET A 27 -16.72 1.30 -1.47
C MET A 27 -17.63 0.07 -1.44
N LYS A 28 -17.07 -1.13 -1.23
CA LYS A 28 -17.85 -2.37 -1.08
C LYS A 28 -18.84 -2.29 0.07
N LYS A 29 -18.36 -1.90 1.25
CA LYS A 29 -19.18 -1.81 2.47
C LYS A 29 -20.34 -0.83 2.34
N PHE A 30 -20.14 0.32 1.68
CA PHE A 30 -21.17 1.37 1.63
C PHE A 30 -22.07 1.30 0.41
N TYR A 31 -21.57 0.79 -0.73
CA TYR A 31 -22.29 0.86 -2.00
C TYR A 31 -22.67 -0.51 -2.57
N LEU A 32 -22.06 -1.60 -2.08
CA LEU A 32 -22.26 -2.96 -2.62
C LEU A 32 -22.77 -3.96 -1.58
N ASP A 33 -23.14 -3.48 -0.39
CA ASP A 33 -23.77 -4.28 0.65
C ASP A 33 -25.08 -4.86 0.07
N GLY A 34 -25.12 -6.19 -0.13
CA GLY A 34 -26.23 -6.91 -0.77
C GLY A 34 -26.14 -7.14 -2.30
N LEU A 35 -25.03 -6.79 -2.96
CA LEU A 35 -24.78 -7.00 -4.40
C LEU A 35 -23.51 -7.85 -4.68
N GLU A 36 -23.14 -8.70 -3.72
CA GLU A 36 -21.82 -9.34 -3.53
C GLU A 36 -21.24 -10.05 -4.77
N ASP A 37 -22.06 -10.50 -5.71
CA ASP A 37 -21.62 -11.30 -6.86
C ASP A 37 -21.50 -10.56 -8.21
N SER A 38 -21.95 -9.30 -8.33
CA SER A 38 -22.12 -8.67 -9.65
C SER A 38 -20.99 -7.79 -10.16
N LEU A 39 -20.03 -7.41 -9.30
CA LEU A 39 -18.91 -6.55 -9.70
C LEU A 39 -17.60 -7.29 -9.48
N THR A 40 -17.25 -8.11 -10.46
CA THR A 40 -15.89 -8.62 -10.62
C THR A 40 -14.92 -7.45 -10.49
N SER A 41 -14.02 -7.56 -9.50
CA SER A 41 -12.84 -6.73 -9.34
C SER A 41 -12.26 -6.38 -10.71
N PRO A 42 -11.84 -5.10 -10.95
CA PRO A 42 -11.19 -4.74 -12.20
C PRO A 42 -10.14 -5.80 -12.51
N LYS A 43 -10.14 -6.31 -13.75
CA LYS A 43 -9.28 -7.41 -14.20
C LYS A 43 -7.81 -7.04 -13.93
N MET A 44 -7.34 -7.34 -12.73
CA MET A 44 -5.94 -7.23 -12.32
C MET A 44 -5.23 -8.40 -12.97
N ASP A 45 -4.78 -8.17 -14.20
CA ASP A 45 -4.15 -9.19 -15.05
C ASP A 45 -2.62 -9.19 -14.93
N SER A 46 -2.01 -8.19 -14.29
CA SER A 46 -0.56 -7.92 -14.43
C SER A 46 0.30 -8.14 -13.18
N ASN A 47 -0.23 -8.05 -11.94
CA ASN A 47 0.58 -8.26 -10.73
C ASN A 47 -0.07 -9.20 -9.70
N LEU A 48 0.37 -10.47 -9.76
CA LEU A 48 -0.16 -11.56 -8.94
C LEU A 48 0.03 -11.34 -7.43
N LEU A 49 1.08 -10.63 -7.03
CA LEU A 49 1.36 -10.37 -5.60
C LEU A 49 0.40 -9.33 -5.04
N VAL A 50 0.23 -8.21 -5.75
CA VAL A 50 -0.76 -7.19 -5.40
C VAL A 50 -2.15 -7.82 -5.31
N LYS A 51 -2.51 -8.64 -6.31
CA LYS A 51 -3.79 -9.35 -6.33
C LYS A 51 -3.98 -10.28 -5.13
N LYS A 52 -2.98 -11.11 -4.81
CA LYS A 52 -3.01 -12.02 -3.64
C LYS A 52 -3.11 -11.25 -2.32
N LEU A 53 -2.42 -10.12 -2.22
CA LEU A 53 -2.44 -9.27 -1.04
C LEU A 53 -3.81 -8.59 -0.87
N ILE A 54 -4.44 -8.08 -1.94
CA ILE A 54 -5.76 -7.44 -1.86
C ILE A 54 -6.86 -8.45 -1.44
N GLN A 55 -6.74 -9.71 -1.88
CA GLN A 55 -7.72 -10.77 -1.58
C GLN A 55 -7.67 -11.27 -0.14
N LYS A 56 -6.61 -10.95 0.59
CA LYS A 56 -6.43 -11.35 1.98
C LYS A 56 -7.27 -10.48 2.92
N GLU A 57 -8.06 -11.11 3.79
CA GLU A 57 -8.89 -10.40 4.78
C GLU A 57 -8.02 -9.58 5.75
N ASP A 58 -6.90 -10.16 6.17
CA ASP A 58 -5.89 -9.60 7.06
C ASP A 58 -4.95 -8.58 6.40
N ALA A 59 -5.12 -8.29 5.11
CA ALA A 59 -4.20 -7.42 4.36
C ALA A 59 -3.98 -6.02 4.96
N PRO A 60 -5.01 -5.29 5.48
CA PRO A 60 -4.79 -3.98 6.08
C PRO A 60 -3.90 -4.04 7.31
N GLU A 61 -4.03 -5.08 8.14
CA GLU A 61 -3.21 -5.22 9.36
C GLU A 61 -1.78 -5.58 8.97
N ILE A 62 -1.58 -6.53 8.04
CA ILE A 62 -0.25 -6.87 7.51
C ILE A 62 0.45 -5.63 6.93
N LEU A 63 -0.27 -4.83 6.15
CA LEU A 63 0.25 -3.60 5.56
C LEU A 63 0.61 -2.58 6.62
N LYS A 64 -0.24 -2.39 7.62
CA LYS A 64 -0.01 -1.49 8.74
C LYS A 64 1.24 -1.86 9.53
N GLU A 65 1.37 -3.13 9.92
CA GLU A 65 2.56 -3.63 10.61
C GLU A 65 3.83 -3.45 9.77
N SER A 66 3.74 -3.74 8.47
CA SER A 66 4.86 -3.58 7.54
C SER A 66 5.28 -2.11 7.39
N ILE A 67 4.33 -1.19 7.29
CA ILE A 67 4.59 0.26 7.18
C ILE A 67 5.25 0.79 8.45
N LEU A 68 4.78 0.37 9.63
CA LEU A 68 5.38 0.74 10.92
C LEU A 68 6.81 0.20 11.05
N ALA A 69 7.06 -1.05 10.65
CA ALA A 69 8.40 -1.62 10.66
C ALA A 69 9.38 -0.84 9.76
N LEU A 70 8.92 -0.37 8.59
CA LEU A 70 9.73 0.45 7.69
C LEU A 70 9.99 1.86 8.25
N GLU A 71 9.05 2.41 9.02
CA GLU A 71 9.25 3.69 9.72
C GLU A 71 10.39 3.59 10.73
N GLU A 72 10.48 2.48 11.46
CA GLU A 72 11.59 2.24 12.38
C GLU A 72 12.93 2.17 11.66
N ILE A 73 12.98 1.60 10.45
CA ILE A 73 14.20 1.57 9.64
C ILE A 73 14.55 2.98 9.17
N LYS A 74 13.58 3.74 8.62
CA LYS A 74 13.80 5.13 8.18
C LYS A 74 14.34 6.02 9.30
N ALA A 75 13.81 5.88 10.52
CA ALA A 75 14.27 6.62 11.69
C ALA A 75 15.73 6.32 12.06
N ARG A 76 16.19 5.07 11.91
CA ARG A 76 17.62 4.71 12.13
C ARG A 76 18.57 5.39 11.15
N PHE A 77 18.07 5.81 9.99
CA PHE A 77 18.82 6.53 8.96
C PHE A 77 18.56 8.04 8.94
N ASN A 78 17.87 8.61 9.94
CA ASN A 78 17.49 10.02 10.01
C ASN A 78 16.69 10.53 8.80
N ILE A 79 15.92 9.65 8.15
CA ILE A 79 15.07 10.01 7.00
C ILE A 79 13.74 10.60 7.47
N SER A 80 13.24 10.15 8.61
CA SER A 80 12.06 10.66 9.27
C SER A 80 12.25 10.65 10.79
N GLU A 81 11.50 11.50 11.48
CA GLU A 81 11.34 11.34 12.93
C GLU A 81 10.58 10.03 13.20
N LYS A 82 10.94 9.31 14.28
CA LYS A 82 10.27 8.06 14.61
C LYS A 82 8.79 8.33 14.92
N ALA A 83 7.93 8.07 13.95
CA ALA A 83 6.49 8.07 14.14
C ALA A 83 6.04 6.66 14.57
N THR A 84 5.33 6.56 15.69
CA THR A 84 4.68 5.32 16.12
C THR A 84 3.20 5.29 15.78
N ASP A 85 2.64 6.43 15.37
CA ASP A 85 1.23 6.56 15.00
C ASP A 85 1.06 6.34 13.50
N PHE A 86 0.40 5.24 13.17
CA PHE A 86 0.11 4.85 11.80
C PHE A 86 -0.73 5.89 11.06
N GLU A 87 -1.71 6.51 11.73
CA GLU A 87 -2.57 7.52 11.10
C GLU A 87 -1.77 8.74 10.65
N ASN A 88 -0.81 9.17 11.46
CA ASN A 88 0.08 10.28 11.08
C ASN A 88 0.93 9.94 9.85
N ILE A 89 1.47 8.71 9.78
CA ILE A 89 2.28 8.26 8.63
C ILE A 89 1.43 8.26 7.35
N ILE A 90 0.23 7.68 7.41
CA ILE A 90 -0.67 7.59 6.24
C ILE A 90 -1.17 8.96 5.80
N ASN A 91 -1.46 9.87 6.73
CA ASN A 91 -2.06 11.17 6.42
C ASN A 91 -1.03 12.22 5.96
N GLN A 92 0.25 12.06 6.29
CA GLN A 92 1.32 12.90 5.74
C GLN A 92 1.50 12.68 4.23
N GLU A 93 1.26 11.47 3.75
CA GLU A 93 1.51 11.10 2.35
C GLU A 93 0.35 11.47 1.43
N ASN A 94 0.59 12.36 0.48
CA ASN A 94 -0.38 12.69 -0.56
C ASN A 94 -0.45 11.56 -1.61
N LEU A 95 -1.61 10.91 -1.75
CA LEU A 95 -1.77 9.76 -2.64
C LEU A 95 -1.54 10.11 -4.12
N ASP A 96 -2.00 11.27 -4.59
CA ASP A 96 -1.81 11.71 -5.97
C ASP A 96 -0.32 11.94 -6.28
N TYR A 97 0.40 12.52 -5.32
CA TYR A 97 1.85 12.67 -5.41
C TYR A 97 2.55 11.32 -5.50
N LEU A 98 2.21 10.38 -4.62
CA LEU A 98 2.80 9.03 -4.61
C LEU A 98 2.50 8.26 -5.90
N CYS A 99 1.26 8.29 -6.38
CA CYS A 99 0.90 7.67 -7.66
C CYS A 99 1.77 8.22 -8.80
N ARG A 100 1.89 9.55 -8.91
CA ARG A 100 2.74 10.18 -9.95
C ARG A 100 4.21 9.81 -9.82
N ARG A 101 4.73 9.78 -8.59
CA ARG A 101 6.13 9.42 -8.31
C ARG A 101 6.50 8.02 -8.83
N TYR A 102 5.56 7.10 -8.79
CA TYR A 102 5.74 5.72 -9.27
C TYR A 102 5.16 5.46 -10.67
N GLY A 103 4.85 6.52 -11.43
CA GLY A 103 4.37 6.39 -12.81
C GLY A 103 2.94 5.83 -12.94
N LEU A 104 2.15 5.92 -11.87
CA LEU A 104 0.74 5.56 -11.87
C LEU A 104 -0.10 6.79 -12.23
N LYS A 105 -1.10 6.61 -13.10
CA LYS A 105 -2.09 7.66 -13.39
C LYS A 105 -2.97 7.93 -12.17
N ASP A 106 -3.37 6.86 -11.48
CA ASP A 106 -4.13 6.88 -10.23
C ASP A 106 -4.02 5.52 -9.52
N CYS A 107 -4.66 5.37 -8.36
CA CYS A 107 -4.61 4.17 -7.55
C CYS A 107 -5.21 2.92 -8.22
N ARG A 108 -5.99 3.05 -9.30
CA ARG A 108 -6.53 1.90 -10.04
C ARG A 108 -5.46 1.17 -10.85
N GLU A 109 -4.33 1.82 -11.11
CA GLU A 109 -3.18 1.20 -11.79
C GLU A 109 -2.20 0.54 -10.81
N ILE A 110 -2.63 0.26 -9.57
CA ILE A 110 -1.81 -0.36 -8.52
C ILE A 110 -1.11 -1.66 -8.94
N GLU A 111 -1.67 -2.40 -9.89
CA GLU A 111 -1.02 -3.55 -10.52
C GLU A 111 0.32 -3.24 -11.22
N LYS A 112 0.52 -2.01 -11.71
CA LYS A 112 1.78 -1.57 -12.33
C LYS A 112 2.87 -1.26 -11.30
N LEU A 113 2.52 -1.26 -10.01
CA LEU A 113 3.45 -1.00 -8.93
C LEU A 113 4.49 -2.13 -8.87
N ASP A 114 5.75 -1.80 -9.15
CA ASP A 114 6.84 -2.77 -9.03
C ASP A 114 7.11 -3.08 -7.55
N LEU A 115 6.76 -4.31 -7.17
CA LEU A 115 6.94 -4.88 -5.85
C LEU A 115 8.03 -5.94 -5.79
N SER A 116 8.82 -6.13 -6.84
CA SER A 116 9.93 -7.11 -6.81
C SER A 116 10.92 -6.84 -5.67
N LYS A 117 11.07 -5.57 -5.28
CA LYS A 117 11.85 -5.18 -4.10
C LYS A 117 11.22 -5.59 -2.75
N LEU A 118 9.91 -5.83 -2.65
CA LEU A 118 9.28 -6.37 -1.42
C LEU A 118 9.77 -7.79 -1.13
N ILE A 119 9.83 -8.64 -2.16
CA ILE A 119 10.17 -10.07 -1.99
C ILE A 119 11.60 -10.26 -1.51
N ASN A 120 12.52 -9.38 -1.92
CA ASN A 120 13.93 -9.46 -1.53
C ASN A 120 14.22 -8.79 -0.18
N ALA A 121 13.25 -8.06 0.38
CA ALA A 121 13.39 -7.29 1.60
C ALA A 121 12.87 -8.02 2.86
N ILE A 122 12.04 -9.04 2.66
CA ILE A 122 11.47 -9.94 3.67
C ILE A 122 12.27 -11.24 3.64
#